data_AF-A0A8J8FTB1-F1
#
_entry.id   AF-A0A8J8FTB1-F1
#
_cell.length_a   1.000
_cell.length_b   1.000
_cell.length_c   1.000
_cell.angle_alpha   90.00
_cell.angle_beta   90.00
_cell.angle_gamma   90.00
#
_symmetry.space_group_name_H-M   'P 1'
#
loop_
_entity.id
_entity.type
_entity.pdbx_description
1 polymer ?
#
loop_
_entity_poly.entity_id
_entity_poly.type
_entity_poly.pdbx_seq_one_letter_code
_entity_poly.pdbx_strand_id
1 'polypeptide(L)'
;MRLPKHLVNPVEGACGINHLALEFATAEGCELLTREFEHGVEAEIRLEGDVLGRGRDITWAPALLEACLDAGVVKGGLSKRLRELLTPERDMRRLGEIYGFGRIVTVGRVACSLALASGGEVRVRRDGLGVRVSVEYEGETSSYTSYCPACALALAAATHPTLSVELEDRLSDAPNTGREKWEDDVVTAFEVRRGVSICELDTPDGTVRNRGCCVAYAAVRAELKAGYGSEETRRLMRAYCDSCPLKHCWVGRPISAIGGAVLQRLTELEGDVPMKVGDYPEVVTPAGVGRGTLCALSACANALLRLDAKELLRPDPSRREAWGDGD
;
A
#
# COMPACT_ATOMS: atom_id res chain seq x y z
N MET A 1 -7.67 23.21 -8.06
CA MET A 1 -7.90 21.76 -8.05
C MET A 1 -8.49 21.31 -6.70
N ARG A 2 -9.69 20.72 -6.66
CA ARG A 2 -10.29 20.15 -5.42
C ARG A 2 -11.12 18.90 -5.74
N LEU A 3 -10.81 17.79 -5.08
CA LEU A 3 -11.55 16.53 -5.22
C LEU A 3 -13.01 16.69 -4.76
N PRO A 4 -14.01 16.37 -5.62
CA PRO A 4 -15.41 16.43 -5.25
C PRO A 4 -15.75 15.46 -4.12
N LYS A 5 -16.40 15.96 -3.06
CA LYS A 5 -16.74 15.16 -1.87
C LYS A 5 -17.61 13.94 -2.18
N HIS A 6 -18.52 14.04 -3.14
CA HIS A 6 -19.45 12.96 -3.50
C HIS A 6 -18.77 11.76 -4.15
N LEU A 7 -17.52 11.90 -4.62
CA LEU A 7 -16.75 10.79 -5.19
C LEU A 7 -16.02 9.97 -4.12
N VAL A 8 -15.85 10.54 -2.93
CA VAL A 8 -15.07 9.93 -1.84
C VAL A 8 -15.96 8.96 -1.06
N ASN A 9 -15.53 7.71 -0.96
CA ASN A 9 -16.13 6.73 -0.07
C ASN A 9 -15.13 6.35 1.06
N PRO A 10 -15.38 6.73 2.33
CA PRO A 10 -14.50 6.41 3.46
C PRO A 10 -14.22 4.91 3.67
N VAL A 11 -15.11 4.03 3.21
CA VAL A 11 -14.97 2.57 3.29
C VAL A 11 -13.79 2.08 2.44
N GLU A 12 -13.43 2.80 1.37
CA GLU A 12 -12.28 2.49 0.52
C GLU A 12 -10.92 2.72 1.22
N GLY A 13 -10.93 3.40 2.38
CA GLY A 13 -9.75 3.71 3.18
C GLY A 13 -8.78 4.69 2.50
N ALA A 14 -7.70 5.02 3.19
CA ALA A 14 -6.71 6.01 2.73
C ALA A 14 -6.10 5.62 1.38
N CYS A 15 -5.84 4.33 1.17
CA CYS A 15 -5.26 3.86 -0.08
C CYS A 15 -6.22 3.99 -1.28
N GLY A 16 -7.51 3.68 -1.11
CA GLY A 16 -8.50 3.92 -2.16
C GLY A 16 -8.72 5.41 -2.43
N ILE A 17 -8.87 6.21 -1.37
CA ILE A 17 -9.08 7.67 -1.47
C ILE A 17 -7.90 8.36 -2.17
N ASN A 18 -6.66 7.93 -1.88
CA ASN A 18 -5.49 8.48 -2.55
C ASN A 18 -5.51 8.19 -4.05
N HIS A 19 -5.84 6.96 -4.48
CA HIS A 19 -5.94 6.67 -5.91
C HIS A 19 -6.98 7.54 -6.61
N LEU A 20 -8.12 7.82 -5.96
CA LEU A 20 -9.11 8.76 -6.46
C LEU A 20 -8.57 10.20 -6.53
N ALA A 21 -7.81 10.64 -5.52
CA ALA A 21 -7.17 11.96 -5.53
C ALA A 21 -6.14 12.09 -6.65
N LEU A 22 -5.33 11.06 -6.88
CA LEU A 22 -4.35 11.01 -7.95
C LEU A 22 -5.00 10.95 -9.33
N GLU A 23 -6.08 10.18 -9.49
CA GLU A 23 -6.85 10.16 -10.74
C GLU A 23 -7.45 11.53 -11.06
N PHE A 24 -7.97 12.21 -10.05
CA PHE A 24 -8.45 13.58 -10.20
C PHE A 24 -7.32 14.54 -10.56
N ALA A 25 -6.16 14.47 -9.89
CA ALA A 25 -5.00 15.30 -10.23
C ALA A 25 -4.49 15.05 -11.65
N THR A 26 -4.39 13.79 -12.08
CA THR A 26 -4.05 13.42 -13.46
C THR A 26 -5.06 13.99 -14.46
N ALA A 27 -6.37 13.95 -14.16
CA ALA A 27 -7.41 14.49 -15.04
C ALA A 27 -7.32 16.02 -15.20
N GLU A 28 -6.83 16.71 -14.18
CA GLU A 28 -6.57 18.15 -14.16
C GLU A 28 -5.22 18.53 -14.82
N GLY A 29 -4.52 17.55 -15.41
CA GLY A 29 -3.25 17.78 -16.11
C GLY A 29 -2.02 17.81 -15.21
N CYS A 30 -2.13 17.37 -13.95
CA CYS A 30 -0.99 17.38 -13.05
C CYS A 30 -0.02 16.22 -13.33
N GLU A 31 1.27 16.53 -13.21
CA GLU A 31 2.36 15.55 -13.18
C GLU A 31 2.54 15.05 -11.74
N LEU A 32 2.66 13.72 -11.59
CA LEU A 32 2.82 13.06 -10.28
C LEU A 32 4.22 12.45 -10.26
N LEU A 33 5.17 13.13 -9.61
CA LEU A 33 6.59 12.74 -9.66
C LEU A 33 7.04 12.26 -8.29
N THR A 34 7.94 11.28 -8.27
CA THR A 34 8.60 10.81 -7.05
C THR A 34 10.06 10.48 -7.28
N ARG A 35 10.86 10.63 -6.23
CA ARG A 35 12.27 10.22 -6.17
C ARG A 35 12.52 9.48 -4.86
N GLU A 36 13.37 8.47 -4.90
CA GLU A 36 13.83 7.77 -3.71
C GLU A 36 14.77 8.68 -2.91
N PHE A 37 14.82 8.52 -1.58
CA PHE A 37 15.82 9.13 -0.70
C PHE A 37 16.08 8.21 0.49
N GLU A 38 17.14 8.47 1.26
CA GLU A 38 17.66 7.56 2.31
C GLU A 38 16.59 6.93 3.22
N HIS A 39 15.57 7.69 3.61
CA HIS A 39 14.53 7.22 4.54
C HIS A 39 13.17 6.91 3.88
N GLY A 40 13.05 7.02 2.55
CA GLY A 40 11.80 6.72 1.85
C GLY A 40 11.71 7.35 0.46
N VAL A 41 10.58 7.99 0.19
CA VAL A 41 10.24 8.59 -1.10
C VAL A 41 9.79 10.03 -0.91
N GLU A 42 10.34 10.92 -1.72
CA GLU A 42 9.82 12.27 -1.91
C GLU A 42 8.87 12.30 -3.11
N ALA A 43 7.83 13.11 -3.02
CA ALA A 43 6.81 13.25 -4.05
C ALA A 43 6.51 14.73 -4.34
N GLU A 44 6.23 15.03 -5.60
CA GLU A 44 5.75 16.34 -6.05
C GLU A 44 4.54 16.19 -6.95
N ILE A 45 3.56 17.09 -6.78
CA ILE A 45 2.46 17.31 -7.73
C ILE A 45 2.75 18.59 -8.47
N ARG A 46 2.91 18.54 -9.80
CA ARG A 46 3.18 19.73 -10.63
C ARG A 46 2.05 20.01 -11.60
N LEU A 47 1.84 21.27 -11.94
CA LEU A 47 0.95 21.69 -13.02
C LEU A 47 1.66 22.78 -13.82
N GLU A 48 1.83 22.56 -15.13
CA GLU A 48 2.50 23.51 -16.02
C GLU A 48 3.93 23.90 -15.54
N GLY A 49 4.62 22.96 -14.88
CA GLY A 49 5.95 23.15 -14.32
C GLY A 49 5.99 23.69 -12.88
N ASP A 50 4.89 24.26 -12.37
CA ASP A 50 4.80 24.77 -11.01
C ASP A 50 4.51 23.65 -10.01
N VAL A 51 5.27 23.62 -8.90
CA VAL A 51 5.03 22.65 -7.82
C VAL A 51 3.85 23.10 -6.97
N LEU A 52 2.74 22.36 -7.06
CA LEU A 52 1.52 22.60 -6.31
C LEU A 52 1.58 22.03 -4.90
N GLY A 53 2.29 20.93 -4.69
CA GLY A 53 2.45 20.32 -3.37
C GLY A 53 3.57 19.30 -3.31
N ARG A 54 4.10 19.10 -2.10
CA ARG A 54 5.19 18.17 -1.80
C ARG A 54 4.81 17.19 -0.69
N GLY A 55 5.41 16.01 -0.72
CA GLY A 55 5.22 15.00 0.29
C GLY A 55 6.43 14.09 0.45
N ARG A 56 6.55 13.46 1.62
CA ARG A 56 7.59 12.51 1.99
C ARG A 56 6.99 11.40 2.84
N ASP A 57 7.25 10.15 2.47
CA ASP A 57 6.83 9.01 3.28
C ASP A 57 7.66 7.77 2.92
N ILE A 58 7.47 6.64 3.59
CA ILE A 58 8.29 5.41 3.44
C ILE A 58 8.11 4.69 2.09
N THR A 59 7.15 5.12 1.27
CA THR A 59 6.93 4.59 -0.09
C THR A 59 6.10 5.57 -0.93
N TRP A 60 6.01 5.35 -2.23
CA TRP A 60 5.41 6.28 -3.20
C TRP A 60 3.97 6.68 -2.90
N ALA A 61 3.12 5.71 -2.57
CA ALA A 61 1.69 5.97 -2.45
C ALA A 61 1.36 6.97 -1.32
N PRO A 62 1.80 6.78 -0.07
CA PRO A 62 1.58 7.76 0.99
C PRO A 62 2.38 9.07 0.78
N ALA A 63 3.55 9.06 0.15
CA ALA A 63 4.25 10.30 -0.22
C ALA A 63 3.42 11.16 -1.21
N LEU A 64 2.84 10.51 -2.23
CA LEU A 64 1.90 11.14 -3.16
C LEU A 64 0.61 11.61 -2.48
N LEU A 65 0.12 10.87 -1.47
CA LEU A 65 -1.02 11.32 -0.66
C LEU A 65 -0.67 12.62 0.06
N GLU A 66 0.48 12.70 0.71
CA GLU A 66 0.92 13.93 1.38
C GLU A 66 1.03 15.09 0.40
N ALA A 67 1.62 14.87 -0.77
CA ALA A 67 1.74 15.89 -1.81
C ALA A 67 0.36 16.37 -2.31
N CYS A 68 -0.62 15.47 -2.44
CA CYS A 68 -2.02 15.84 -2.72
C CYS A 68 -2.70 16.62 -1.59
N LEU A 69 -2.40 16.30 -0.33
CA LEU A 69 -2.91 17.01 0.83
C LEU A 69 -2.32 18.41 0.95
N ASP A 70 -1.04 18.57 0.60
CA ASP A 70 -0.32 19.84 0.53
C ASP A 70 -0.83 20.72 -0.61
N ALA A 71 -0.99 20.15 -1.82
CA ALA A 71 -1.61 20.81 -2.97
C ALA A 71 -3.09 21.17 -2.78
N GLY A 72 -3.70 20.77 -1.66
CA GLY A 72 -5.09 21.05 -1.35
C GLY A 72 -6.09 20.30 -2.24
N VAL A 73 -5.68 19.19 -2.87
CA VAL A 73 -6.57 18.29 -3.63
C VAL A 73 -7.66 17.75 -2.70
N VAL A 74 -7.26 17.31 -1.51
CA VAL A 74 -8.15 16.84 -0.45
C VAL A 74 -8.20 17.86 0.70
N LYS A 75 -9.39 18.35 1.07
CA LYS A 75 -9.58 19.43 2.05
C LYS A 75 -10.55 19.06 3.19
N GLY A 76 -10.55 19.88 4.24
CA GLY A 76 -11.48 19.79 5.37
C GLY A 76 -11.15 18.65 6.34
N GLY A 77 -12.14 18.17 7.09
CA GLY A 77 -11.93 17.12 8.10
C GLY A 77 -11.32 15.82 7.57
N LEU A 78 -11.56 15.49 6.29
CA LEU A 78 -10.94 14.34 5.64
C LEU A 78 -9.41 14.50 5.51
N SER A 79 -8.94 15.69 5.15
CA SER A 79 -7.51 15.98 5.04
C SER A 79 -6.79 15.74 6.38
N LYS A 80 -7.37 16.24 7.49
CA LYS A 80 -6.84 16.02 8.84
C LYS A 80 -6.70 14.53 9.17
N ARG A 81 -7.77 13.75 8.94
CA ARG A 81 -7.79 12.31 9.21
C ARG A 81 -6.81 11.51 8.34
N LEU A 82 -6.54 11.96 7.11
CA LEU A 82 -5.57 11.31 6.23
C LEU A 82 -4.12 11.63 6.65
N ARG A 83 -3.85 12.85 7.11
CA ARG A 83 -2.53 13.24 7.64
C ARG A 83 -2.12 12.43 8.87
N GLU A 84 -3.08 12.03 9.70
CA GLU A 84 -2.85 11.16 10.87
C GLU A 84 -2.35 9.74 10.49
N LEU A 85 -2.39 9.37 9.20
CA LEU A 85 -1.94 8.06 8.70
C LEU A 85 -0.60 8.10 7.96
N LEU A 86 -0.03 9.30 7.78
CA LEU A 86 1.30 9.48 7.20
C LEU A 86 2.36 9.09 8.22
N THR A 87 3.50 8.61 7.72
CA THR A 87 4.57 8.13 8.59
C THR A 87 5.35 9.33 9.16
N PRO A 88 5.49 9.47 10.49
CA PRO A 88 6.32 10.52 11.06
C PRO A 88 7.80 10.27 10.76
N GLU A 89 8.57 11.35 10.57
CA GLU A 89 9.97 11.30 10.17
C GLU A 89 10.84 10.37 11.03
N ARG A 90 10.60 10.32 12.35
CA ARG A 90 11.32 9.42 13.26
C ARG A 90 11.16 7.94 12.88
N ASP A 91 9.97 7.55 12.44
CA ASP A 91 9.66 6.15 12.11
C ASP A 91 10.16 5.83 10.70
N MET A 92 10.19 6.84 9.80
CA MET A 92 10.85 6.73 8.50
C MET A 92 12.36 6.46 8.65
N ARG A 93 13.04 7.23 9.52
CA ARG A 93 14.47 7.03 9.83
C ARG A 93 14.73 5.64 10.38
N ARG A 94 13.95 5.22 11.38
CA ARG A 94 14.08 3.88 11.97
C ARG A 94 13.93 2.77 10.93
N LEU A 95 12.98 2.90 10.00
CA LEU A 95 12.84 1.93 8.91
C LEU A 95 14.02 1.97 7.94
N GLY A 96 14.51 3.17 7.62
CA GLY A 96 15.69 3.37 6.77
C GLY A 96 16.96 2.77 7.37
N GLU A 97 17.14 2.87 8.69
CA GLU A 97 18.25 2.26 9.43
C GLU A 97 18.21 0.73 9.33
N ILE A 98 17.05 0.10 9.56
CA ILE A 98 16.89 -1.37 9.54
C ILE A 98 17.25 -2.00 8.20
N TYR A 99 16.89 -1.39 7.08
CA TYR A 99 17.15 -1.95 5.74
C TYR A 99 18.27 -1.21 4.99
N GLY A 100 18.92 -0.25 5.66
CA GLY A 100 19.89 0.66 5.06
C GLY A 100 19.35 1.62 3.99
N PHE A 101 18.06 1.57 3.65
CA PHE A 101 17.37 2.54 2.78
C PHE A 101 15.84 2.34 2.86
N GLY A 102 15.07 3.42 2.83
CA GLY A 102 13.61 3.38 3.03
C GLY A 102 12.84 2.53 2.00
N ARG A 103 12.42 1.32 2.41
CA ARG A 103 11.57 0.40 1.63
C ARG A 103 10.76 -0.50 2.57
N ILE A 104 9.52 -0.81 2.19
CA ILE A 104 8.60 -1.55 3.07
C ILE A 104 8.36 -3.01 2.68
N VAL A 105 8.43 -3.37 1.39
CA VAL A 105 7.94 -4.68 0.93
C VAL A 105 8.84 -5.81 1.41
N THR A 106 10.16 -5.68 1.23
CA THR A 106 11.13 -6.67 1.72
C THR A 106 11.09 -6.78 3.24
N VAL A 107 11.10 -5.65 3.95
CA VAL A 107 11.02 -5.60 5.42
C VAL A 107 9.77 -6.33 5.91
N GLY A 108 8.59 -6.00 5.38
CA GLY A 108 7.35 -6.65 5.76
C GLY A 108 7.33 -8.16 5.49
N ARG A 109 7.88 -8.60 4.35
CA ARG A 109 8.00 -10.04 4.04
C ARG A 109 8.89 -10.77 5.04
N VAL A 110 10.08 -10.25 5.31
CA VAL A 110 11.03 -10.88 6.25
C VAL A 110 10.44 -10.89 7.66
N ALA A 111 9.84 -9.77 8.09
CA ALA A 111 9.20 -9.65 9.40
C ALA A 111 8.11 -10.69 9.61
N CYS A 112 7.21 -10.84 8.63
CA CYS A 112 6.14 -11.82 8.72
C CYS A 112 6.68 -13.26 8.73
N SER A 113 7.72 -13.55 7.94
CA SER A 113 8.37 -14.86 7.96
C SER A 113 8.99 -15.18 9.33
N LEU A 114 9.66 -14.21 9.95
CA LEU A 114 10.27 -14.39 11.28
C LEU A 114 9.22 -14.61 12.37
N ALA A 115 8.15 -13.80 12.39
CA ALA A 115 7.01 -13.97 13.29
C ALA A 115 6.38 -15.36 13.19
N LEU A 116 6.09 -15.82 11.97
CA LEU A 116 5.48 -17.13 11.80
C LEU A 116 6.44 -18.28 12.17
N ALA A 117 7.74 -18.13 11.88
CA ALA A 117 8.74 -19.15 12.21
C ALA A 117 8.97 -19.29 13.73
N SER A 118 8.78 -18.22 14.51
CA SER A 118 8.85 -18.26 15.97
C SER A 118 7.55 -18.74 16.64
N GLY A 119 6.53 -19.12 15.86
CA GLY A 119 5.22 -19.51 16.35
C GLY A 119 4.31 -18.34 16.72
N GLY A 120 4.72 -17.10 16.41
CA GLY A 120 3.91 -15.90 16.55
C GLY A 120 2.92 -15.71 15.40
N GLU A 121 2.27 -14.55 15.39
CA GLU A 121 1.18 -14.25 14.47
C GLU A 121 1.27 -12.82 13.91
N VAL A 122 0.72 -12.63 12.71
CA VAL A 122 0.51 -11.30 12.14
C VAL A 122 -0.97 -11.12 11.87
N ARG A 123 -1.56 -10.06 12.46
CA ARG A 123 -2.99 -9.77 12.34
C ARG A 123 -3.21 -8.41 11.71
N VAL A 124 -4.21 -8.31 10.85
CA VAL A 124 -4.57 -7.08 10.14
C VAL A 124 -6.03 -6.75 10.36
N ARG A 125 -6.30 -5.47 10.61
CA ARG A 125 -7.67 -4.95 10.69
C ARG A 125 -7.78 -3.54 10.15
N ARG A 126 -9.00 -3.15 9.82
CA ARG A 126 -9.35 -1.78 9.47
C ARG A 126 -9.35 -0.91 10.74
N ASP A 127 -8.73 0.27 10.67
CA ASP A 127 -8.71 1.23 11.78
C ASP A 127 -8.92 2.66 11.24
N GLY A 128 -10.11 3.24 11.47
CA GLY A 128 -10.43 4.60 11.02
C GLY A 128 -10.43 4.76 9.50
N LEU A 129 -9.45 5.47 8.92
CA LEU A 129 -9.16 5.50 7.47
C LEU A 129 -7.95 4.63 7.06
N GLY A 130 -7.17 4.16 8.02
CA GLY A 130 -5.97 3.36 7.80
C GLY A 130 -6.16 1.87 8.08
N VAL A 131 -5.04 1.18 8.18
CA VAL A 131 -4.99 -0.23 8.51
C VAL A 131 -4.06 -0.40 9.69
N ARG A 132 -4.53 -1.12 10.71
CA ARG A 132 -3.69 -1.56 11.82
C ARG A 132 -3.14 -2.94 11.52
N VAL A 133 -1.84 -3.12 11.72
CA VAL A 133 -1.20 -4.43 11.73
C VAL A 133 -0.59 -4.64 13.11
N SER A 134 -0.80 -5.82 13.67
CA SER A 134 -0.16 -6.30 14.90
C SER A 134 0.75 -7.46 14.55
N VAL A 135 1.95 -7.47 15.13
CA VAL A 135 2.95 -8.53 14.98
C VAL A 135 3.27 -9.07 16.35
N GLU A 136 3.00 -10.36 16.55
CA GLU A 136 3.43 -11.12 17.72
C GLU A 136 4.72 -11.87 17.38
N TYR A 137 5.78 -11.65 18.16
CA TYR A 137 7.09 -12.25 17.97
C TYR A 137 7.71 -12.54 19.34
N GLU A 138 8.08 -13.80 19.60
CA GLU A 138 8.72 -14.24 20.85
C GLU A 138 7.97 -13.82 22.13
N GLY A 139 6.63 -13.82 22.10
CA GLY A 139 5.78 -13.47 23.24
C GLY A 139 5.59 -11.97 23.47
N GLU A 140 6.18 -11.11 22.65
CA GLU A 140 5.91 -9.68 22.61
C GLU A 140 4.99 -9.32 21.42
N THR A 141 4.28 -8.21 21.52
CA THR A 141 3.41 -7.71 20.45
C THR A 141 3.67 -6.24 20.19
N SER A 142 3.89 -5.89 18.92
CA SER A 142 3.86 -4.52 18.44
C SER A 142 2.65 -4.31 17.54
N SER A 143 2.16 -3.07 17.45
CA SER A 143 1.12 -2.73 16.47
C SER A 143 1.31 -1.32 15.93
N TYR A 144 0.92 -1.12 14.68
CA TYR A 144 1.01 0.18 14.01
C TYR A 144 -0.19 0.40 13.09
N THR A 145 -0.77 1.61 13.12
CA THR A 145 -1.82 2.03 12.19
C THR A 145 -1.23 2.95 11.14
N SER A 146 -1.36 2.61 9.86
CA SER A 146 -0.79 3.38 8.74
C SER A 146 -1.72 3.39 7.52
N TYR A 147 -1.29 4.07 6.45
CA TYR A 147 -1.97 4.21 5.16
C TYR A 147 -2.46 2.90 4.54
N CYS A 148 -1.67 1.83 4.62
CA CYS A 148 -2.02 0.50 4.10
C CYS A 148 -1.36 -0.64 4.90
N PRO A 149 -1.78 -1.91 4.71
CA PRO A 149 -1.25 -3.02 5.48
C PRO A 149 0.26 -3.24 5.33
N ALA A 150 0.83 -3.01 4.14
CA ALA A 150 2.27 -3.19 3.94
C ALA A 150 3.09 -2.14 4.70
N CYS A 151 2.64 -0.87 4.68
CA CYS A 151 3.23 0.21 5.49
C CYS A 151 3.13 -0.13 6.98
N ALA A 152 1.92 -0.48 7.43
CA ALA A 152 1.66 -0.81 8.83
C ALA A 152 2.48 -2.01 9.32
N LEU A 153 2.63 -3.06 8.51
CA LEU A 153 3.45 -4.23 8.84
C LEU A 153 4.92 -3.86 9.01
N ALA A 154 5.49 -3.13 8.05
CA ALA A 154 6.89 -2.72 8.11
C ALA A 154 7.15 -1.82 9.32
N LEU A 155 6.24 -0.89 9.64
CA LEU A 155 6.37 0.00 10.79
C LEU A 155 6.12 -0.72 12.13
N ALA A 156 5.16 -1.64 12.20
CA ALA A 156 4.95 -2.47 13.39
C ALA A 156 6.20 -3.32 13.68
N ALA A 157 6.79 -3.93 12.65
CA ALA A 157 8.00 -4.71 12.79
C ALA A 157 9.21 -3.83 13.14
N ALA A 158 9.36 -2.68 12.48
CA ALA A 158 10.42 -1.73 12.77
C ALA A 158 10.35 -1.21 14.21
N THR A 159 9.14 -1.04 14.75
CA THR A 159 8.92 -0.56 16.13
C THR A 159 9.04 -1.63 17.21
N HIS A 160 9.03 -2.91 16.84
CA HIS A 160 9.12 -4.04 17.76
C HIS A 160 10.54 -4.16 18.35
N PRO A 161 10.73 -4.30 19.68
CA PRO A 161 12.05 -4.32 20.31
C PRO A 161 12.99 -5.41 19.79
N THR A 162 12.54 -6.67 19.81
CA THR A 162 13.38 -7.81 19.40
C THR A 162 13.40 -8.02 17.89
N LEU A 163 12.23 -8.02 17.25
CA LEU A 163 12.11 -8.26 15.82
C LEU A 163 12.85 -7.21 14.97
N SER A 164 12.93 -5.94 15.41
CA SER A 164 13.68 -4.93 14.63
C SER A 164 15.18 -5.23 14.56
N VAL A 165 15.76 -5.80 15.63
CA VAL A 165 17.19 -6.16 15.67
C VAL A 165 17.47 -7.33 14.72
N GLU A 166 16.66 -8.40 14.78
CA GLU A 166 16.80 -9.53 13.85
C GLU A 166 16.58 -9.08 12.40
N LEU A 167 15.68 -8.12 12.15
CA LEU A 167 15.48 -7.57 10.81
C LEU A 167 16.71 -6.83 10.29
N GLU A 168 17.35 -6.02 11.12
CA GLU A 168 18.57 -5.30 10.77
C GLU A 168 19.69 -6.29 10.39
N ASP A 169 19.89 -7.32 11.21
CA ASP A 169 20.87 -8.38 10.94
C ASP A 169 20.59 -9.10 9.61
N ARG A 170 19.32 -9.45 9.35
CA ARG A 170 18.90 -10.16 8.14
C ARG A 170 18.96 -9.34 6.86
N LEU A 171 18.82 -8.03 6.98
CA LEU A 171 18.67 -7.11 5.84
C LEU A 171 19.93 -6.29 5.54
N SER A 172 20.92 -6.31 6.45
CA SER A 172 22.20 -5.59 6.33
C SER A 172 22.87 -5.69 4.95
N ASP A 173 22.93 -6.89 4.37
CA ASP A 173 23.53 -7.17 3.05
C ASP A 173 22.50 -7.42 1.93
N ALA A 174 21.21 -7.22 2.22
CA ALA A 174 20.16 -7.50 1.24
C ALA A 174 20.13 -6.40 0.15
N PRO A 175 19.97 -6.77 -1.14
CA PRO A 175 19.79 -5.80 -2.21
C PRO A 175 18.62 -4.87 -1.92
N ASN A 176 18.80 -3.57 -2.20
CA ASN A 176 17.81 -2.55 -1.92
C ASN A 176 17.56 -1.70 -3.16
N THR A 177 16.46 -2.01 -3.84
CA THR A 177 16.05 -1.32 -5.08
C THR A 177 15.71 0.17 -4.87
N GLY A 178 15.56 0.63 -3.62
CA GLY A 178 15.40 2.07 -3.33
C GLY A 178 16.74 2.79 -3.45
N ARG A 179 17.78 2.19 -2.86
CA ARG A 179 19.16 2.67 -2.96
C ARG A 179 19.64 2.67 -4.40
N GLU A 180 19.46 1.57 -5.13
CA GLU A 180 19.85 1.46 -6.55
C GLU A 180 19.23 2.60 -7.39
N LYS A 181 17.93 2.85 -7.24
CA LYS A 181 17.24 3.94 -7.94
C LYS A 181 17.70 5.33 -7.52
N TRP A 182 18.09 5.52 -6.27
CA TRP A 182 18.62 6.79 -5.79
C TRP A 182 20.01 7.05 -6.36
N GLU A 183 20.86 6.04 -6.41
CA GLU A 183 22.20 6.10 -7.01
C GLU A 183 22.13 6.40 -8.52
N ASP A 184 21.12 5.85 -9.21
CA ASP A 184 20.86 6.06 -10.63
C ASP A 184 20.08 7.37 -10.95
N ASP A 185 19.76 8.19 -9.95
CA ASP A 185 18.90 9.39 -10.04
C ASP A 185 17.55 9.17 -10.74
N VAL A 186 16.91 8.02 -10.51
CA VAL A 186 15.67 7.64 -11.19
C VAL A 186 14.50 8.52 -10.76
N VAL A 187 13.86 9.15 -11.75
CA VAL A 187 12.55 9.80 -11.58
C VAL A 187 11.45 8.81 -11.88
N THR A 188 10.52 8.68 -10.95
CA THR A 188 9.31 7.88 -11.17
C THR A 188 8.13 8.82 -11.36
N ALA A 189 7.51 8.77 -12.55
CA ALA A 189 6.28 9.50 -12.87
C ALA A 189 5.06 8.56 -12.83
N PHE A 190 3.94 9.08 -12.33
CA PHE A 190 2.69 8.34 -12.26
C PHE A 190 1.56 9.05 -13.01
N GLU A 191 0.67 8.23 -13.57
CA GLU A 191 -0.60 8.63 -14.15
C GLU A 191 -1.67 7.66 -13.63
N VAL A 192 -2.79 8.17 -13.10
CA VAL A 192 -3.89 7.31 -12.67
C VAL A 192 -5.12 7.59 -13.52
N ARG A 193 -5.66 6.56 -14.18
CA ARG A 193 -6.85 6.67 -15.02
C ARG A 193 -7.77 5.47 -14.85
N ARG A 194 -9.04 5.73 -14.58
CA ARG A 194 -10.10 4.73 -14.37
C ARG A 194 -9.68 3.69 -13.32
N GLY A 195 -9.04 4.15 -12.24
CA GLY A 195 -8.45 3.32 -11.18
C GLY A 195 -7.17 2.55 -11.54
N VAL A 196 -6.67 2.61 -12.79
CA VAL A 196 -5.41 1.97 -13.20
C VAL A 196 -4.27 2.95 -12.96
N SER A 197 -3.22 2.49 -12.28
CA SER A 197 -1.98 3.26 -12.15
C SER A 197 -1.02 2.89 -13.28
N ILE A 198 -0.47 3.91 -13.92
CA ILE A 198 0.57 3.80 -14.92
C ILE A 198 1.81 4.44 -14.31
N CYS A 199 2.92 3.73 -14.38
CA CYS A 199 4.21 4.16 -13.85
C CYS A 199 5.19 4.25 -15.02
N GLU A 200 5.95 5.32 -15.04
CA GLU A 200 7.05 5.56 -15.95
C GLU A 200 8.30 5.85 -15.13
N LEU A 201 9.39 5.15 -15.43
CA LEU A 201 10.70 5.35 -14.82
C LEU A 201 11.60 5.98 -15.86
N ASP A 202 12.16 7.14 -15.54
CA ASP A 202 13.26 7.71 -16.29
C ASP A 202 14.57 7.19 -15.69
N THR A 203 15.28 6.36 -16.45
CA THR A 203 16.49 5.65 -16.01
C THR A 203 17.67 6.03 -16.92
N PRO A 204 18.93 5.78 -16.50
CA PRO A 204 20.09 6.02 -17.35
C PRO A 204 20.02 5.32 -18.72
N ASP A 205 19.37 4.16 -18.79
CA ASP A 205 19.18 3.36 -20.01
C ASP A 205 17.92 3.74 -20.82
N GLY A 206 17.24 4.81 -20.41
CA GLY A 206 16.04 5.35 -21.03
C GLY A 206 14.76 5.12 -20.23
N THR A 207 13.62 5.34 -20.89
CA THR A 207 12.33 5.39 -20.21
C THR A 207 11.60 4.05 -20.21
N VAL A 208 11.19 3.57 -19.03
CA VAL A 208 10.46 2.31 -18.86
C VAL A 208 9.06 2.55 -18.31
N ARG A 209 8.06 2.12 -19.09
CA ARG A 209 6.64 2.24 -18.71
C ARG A 209 5.99 0.91 -18.38
N ASN A 210 5.17 0.89 -17.32
CA ASN A 210 4.32 -0.24 -16.95
C ASN A 210 2.99 0.20 -16.29
N ARG A 211 2.05 -0.73 -16.19
CA ARG A 211 0.73 -0.51 -15.57
C ARG A 211 0.49 -1.44 -14.38
N GLY A 212 -0.33 -1.03 -13.43
CA GLY A 212 -0.68 -1.82 -12.26
C GLY A 212 -2.06 -1.48 -11.70
N CYS A 213 -2.58 -2.38 -10.87
CA CYS A 213 -3.86 -2.22 -10.18
C CYS A 213 -3.78 -1.26 -8.98
N CYS A 214 -2.57 -0.82 -8.60
CA CYS A 214 -2.31 0.27 -7.68
C CYS A 214 -0.94 0.92 -7.98
N VAL A 215 -0.66 2.07 -7.37
CA VAL A 215 0.60 2.84 -7.52
C VAL A 215 1.81 1.97 -7.25
N ALA A 216 1.89 1.31 -6.08
CA ALA A 216 3.02 0.47 -5.71
C ALA A 216 3.22 -0.70 -6.68
N TYR A 217 2.14 -1.31 -7.16
CA TYR A 217 2.23 -2.42 -8.11
C TYR A 217 2.69 -1.96 -9.50
N ALA A 218 2.25 -0.79 -9.96
CA ALA A 218 2.74 -0.20 -11.19
C ALA A 218 4.24 0.11 -11.11
N ALA A 219 4.69 0.69 -9.99
CA ALA A 219 6.09 0.98 -9.71
C ALA A 219 6.96 -0.28 -9.73
N VAL A 220 6.63 -1.28 -8.90
CA VAL A 220 7.40 -2.54 -8.83
C VAL A 220 7.46 -3.24 -10.20
N ARG A 221 6.38 -3.21 -10.99
CA ARG A 221 6.40 -3.79 -12.35
C ARG A 221 7.26 -2.99 -13.32
N ALA A 222 7.35 -1.67 -13.18
CA ALA A 222 8.24 -0.84 -13.97
C ALA A 222 9.71 -1.10 -13.56
N GLU A 223 9.98 -1.18 -12.26
CA GLU A 223 11.30 -1.51 -11.69
C GLU A 223 11.82 -2.85 -12.23
N LEU A 224 11.02 -3.90 -12.09
CA LEU A 224 11.35 -5.23 -12.60
C LEU A 224 11.53 -5.25 -14.12
N LYS A 225 10.92 -4.33 -14.87
CA LYS A 225 11.10 -4.22 -16.33
C LYS A 225 12.35 -3.42 -16.68
N ALA A 226 12.74 -2.45 -15.86
CA ALA A 226 13.95 -1.66 -16.01
C ALA A 226 15.22 -2.39 -15.57
N GLY A 227 15.09 -3.54 -14.89
CA GLY A 227 16.23 -4.37 -14.48
C GLY A 227 16.48 -4.36 -12.97
N TYR A 228 15.78 -3.50 -12.23
CA TYR A 228 15.82 -3.49 -10.76
C TYR A 228 15.12 -4.72 -10.16
N GLY A 229 15.62 -5.17 -9.01
CA GLY A 229 15.07 -6.31 -8.26
C GLY A 229 15.44 -7.68 -8.83
N SER A 230 14.95 -8.75 -8.18
CA SER A 230 15.37 -10.12 -8.51
C SER A 230 14.51 -10.79 -9.60
N GLU A 231 15.12 -11.71 -10.36
CA GLU A 231 14.40 -12.54 -11.36
C GLU A 231 13.31 -13.39 -10.70
N GLU A 232 13.53 -13.85 -9.47
CA GLU A 232 12.51 -14.55 -8.68
C GLU A 232 11.27 -13.67 -8.47
N THR A 233 11.45 -12.42 -8.03
CA THR A 233 10.36 -11.46 -7.84
C THR A 233 9.65 -11.20 -9.17
N ARG A 234 10.40 -11.06 -10.27
CA ARG A 234 9.85 -10.91 -11.62
C ARG A 234 8.95 -12.08 -12.01
N ARG A 235 9.38 -13.31 -11.72
CA ARG A 235 8.63 -14.54 -11.99
C ARG A 235 7.35 -14.61 -11.14
N LEU A 236 7.45 -14.36 -9.84
CA LEU A 236 6.30 -14.37 -8.92
C LEU A 236 5.25 -13.33 -9.32
N MET A 237 5.68 -12.09 -9.58
CA MET A 237 4.76 -11.02 -9.97
C MET A 237 4.04 -11.32 -11.28
N ARG A 238 4.72 -11.95 -12.25
CA ARG A 238 4.11 -12.39 -13.52
C ARG A 238 3.08 -13.50 -13.27
N ALA A 239 3.44 -14.53 -12.51
CA ALA A 239 2.57 -15.67 -12.21
C ALA A 239 1.30 -15.26 -11.47
N TYR A 240 1.40 -14.34 -10.50
CA TYR A 240 0.21 -13.77 -9.88
C TYR A 240 -0.67 -13.05 -10.90
N CYS A 241 -0.06 -12.17 -11.70
CA CYS A 241 -0.79 -11.37 -12.68
C CYS A 241 -1.59 -12.25 -13.64
N ASP A 242 -1.01 -13.37 -14.09
CA ASP A 242 -1.63 -14.28 -15.05
C ASP A 242 -2.75 -15.13 -14.45
N SER A 243 -2.84 -15.22 -13.12
CA SER A 243 -3.88 -15.96 -12.40
C SER A 243 -4.88 -15.07 -11.64
N CYS A 244 -4.71 -13.74 -11.68
CA CYS A 244 -5.54 -12.80 -10.95
C CYS A 244 -6.82 -12.44 -11.73
N PRO A 245 -8.02 -12.79 -11.24
CA PRO A 245 -9.24 -12.51 -12.00
C PRO A 245 -9.57 -11.01 -12.09
N LEU A 246 -9.11 -10.19 -11.12
CA LEU A 246 -9.26 -8.73 -11.17
C LEU A 246 -8.52 -8.07 -12.35
N LYS A 247 -7.48 -8.72 -12.89
CA LYS A 247 -6.82 -8.24 -14.12
C LYS A 247 -7.72 -8.36 -15.35
N HIS A 248 -8.61 -9.35 -15.37
CA HIS A 248 -9.49 -9.67 -16.50
C HIS A 248 -10.86 -9.00 -16.41
N CYS A 249 -11.31 -8.65 -15.19
CA CYS A 249 -12.59 -8.01 -14.93
C CYS A 249 -12.39 -6.63 -14.29
N TRP A 250 -11.84 -5.68 -15.04
CA TRP A 250 -11.59 -4.34 -14.51
C TRP A 250 -12.89 -3.59 -14.19
N VAL A 251 -13.09 -3.20 -12.93
CA VAL A 251 -14.34 -2.58 -12.44
C VAL A 251 -14.29 -1.05 -12.32
N GLY A 252 -13.26 -0.40 -12.89
CA GLY A 252 -13.13 1.06 -12.84
C GLY A 252 -12.78 1.63 -11.47
N ARG A 253 -12.41 0.78 -10.50
CA ARG A 253 -11.94 1.14 -9.17
C ARG A 253 -10.61 0.45 -8.88
N PRO A 254 -9.67 1.11 -8.18
CA PRO A 254 -8.38 0.53 -7.85
C PRO A 254 -8.55 -0.65 -6.88
N ILE A 255 -7.64 -1.63 -6.94
CA ILE A 255 -7.72 -2.83 -6.09
C ILE A 255 -7.68 -2.48 -4.60
N SER A 256 -7.03 -1.37 -4.25
CA SER A 256 -6.94 -0.85 -2.89
C SER A 256 -8.29 -0.43 -2.34
N ALA A 257 -9.17 0.15 -3.15
CA ALA A 257 -10.51 0.56 -2.76
C ALA A 257 -11.39 -0.66 -2.45
N ILE A 258 -11.38 -1.64 -3.34
CA ILE A 258 -12.10 -2.92 -3.17
C ILE A 258 -11.58 -3.65 -1.93
N GLY A 259 -10.26 -3.79 -1.83
CA GLY A 259 -9.60 -4.44 -0.70
C GLY A 259 -9.87 -3.75 0.63
N GLY A 260 -9.92 -2.40 0.64
CA GLY A 260 -10.25 -1.60 1.82
C GLY A 260 -11.66 -1.87 2.33
N ALA A 261 -12.63 -1.93 1.40
CA ALA A 261 -14.01 -2.26 1.74
C ALA A 261 -14.16 -3.68 2.30
N VAL A 262 -13.53 -4.66 1.66
CA VAL A 262 -13.55 -6.06 2.11
C VAL A 262 -12.87 -6.20 3.47
N LEU A 263 -11.70 -5.58 3.67
CA LEU A 263 -11.00 -5.61 4.96
C LEU A 263 -11.83 -4.96 6.08
N GLN A 264 -12.50 -3.85 5.80
CA GLN A 264 -13.41 -3.24 6.75
C GLN A 264 -14.51 -4.23 7.15
N ARG A 265 -15.08 -4.95 6.19
CA ARG A 265 -16.14 -5.90 6.50
C ARG A 265 -15.65 -7.12 7.26
N LEU A 266 -14.49 -7.67 6.90
CA LEU A 266 -13.84 -8.73 7.66
C LEU A 266 -13.52 -8.30 9.10
N THR A 267 -13.10 -7.05 9.29
CA THR A 267 -12.86 -6.48 10.63
C THR A 267 -14.14 -6.41 11.44
N GLU A 268 -15.29 -6.11 10.82
CA GLU A 268 -16.58 -6.09 11.51
C GLU A 268 -17.09 -7.48 11.89
N LEU A 269 -16.74 -8.50 11.11
CA LEU A 269 -17.16 -9.90 11.33
C LEU A 269 -16.24 -10.61 12.33
N GLU A 270 -14.93 -10.48 12.17
CA GLU A 270 -13.92 -11.28 12.86
C GLU A 270 -13.09 -10.47 13.88
N GLY A 271 -13.19 -9.14 13.85
CA GLY A 271 -12.32 -8.24 14.63
C GLY A 271 -10.93 -8.09 14.01
N ASP A 272 -10.12 -9.15 14.05
CA ASP A 272 -8.77 -9.20 13.50
C ASP A 272 -8.64 -10.35 12.49
N VAL A 273 -7.99 -10.09 11.36
CA VAL A 273 -7.83 -11.08 10.30
C VAL A 273 -6.38 -11.58 10.26
N PRO A 274 -6.13 -12.90 10.35
CA PRO A 274 -4.78 -13.43 10.21
C PRO A 274 -4.20 -13.17 8.81
N MET A 275 -2.95 -12.72 8.79
CA MET A 275 -2.18 -12.50 7.57
C MET A 275 -0.93 -13.38 7.57
N LYS A 276 -0.57 -13.89 6.39
CA LYS A 276 0.71 -14.57 6.14
C LYS A 276 1.41 -13.94 4.96
N VAL A 277 2.73 -14.02 4.89
CA VAL A 277 3.50 -13.61 3.72
C VAL A 277 4.52 -14.70 3.41
N GLY A 278 4.17 -15.58 2.47
CA GLY A 278 5.10 -16.51 1.82
C GLY A 278 5.57 -15.92 0.49
N ASP A 279 5.37 -16.65 -0.61
CA ASP A 279 5.53 -16.14 -1.98
C ASP A 279 4.60 -14.94 -2.26
N TYR A 280 3.44 -14.93 -1.59
CA TYR A 280 2.41 -13.91 -1.70
C TYR A 280 1.86 -13.54 -0.32
N PRO A 281 1.43 -12.28 -0.10
CA PRO A 281 0.59 -11.94 1.03
C PRO A 281 -0.74 -12.72 0.96
N GLU A 282 -1.12 -13.36 2.05
CA GLU A 282 -2.37 -14.11 2.18
C GLU A 282 -3.17 -13.57 3.35
N VAL A 283 -4.50 -13.50 3.16
CA VAL A 283 -5.46 -13.17 4.22
C VAL A 283 -6.34 -14.39 4.41
N VAL A 284 -6.37 -14.91 5.64
CA VAL A 284 -7.13 -16.10 6.01
C VAL A 284 -8.47 -15.66 6.59
N THR A 285 -9.57 -16.13 6.00
CA THR A 285 -10.93 -15.86 6.47
C THR A 285 -11.65 -17.20 6.72
N PRO A 286 -12.78 -17.21 7.45
CA PRO A 286 -13.58 -18.43 7.62
C PRO A 286 -14.04 -19.05 6.30
N ALA A 287 -14.30 -18.20 5.30
CA ALA A 287 -14.75 -18.65 3.98
C ALA A 287 -13.60 -19.17 3.10
N GLY A 288 -12.33 -18.89 3.44
CA GLY A 288 -11.15 -19.39 2.74
C GLY A 288 -9.97 -18.40 2.70
N VAL A 289 -9.08 -18.53 1.71
CA VAL A 289 -7.84 -17.73 1.66
C VAL A 289 -7.80 -16.84 0.42
N GLY A 290 -7.62 -15.54 0.64
CA GLY A 290 -7.31 -14.57 -0.40
C GLY A 290 -5.81 -14.43 -0.60
N ARG A 291 -5.34 -14.35 -1.85
CA ARG A 291 -3.92 -14.14 -2.18
C ARG A 291 -3.72 -12.79 -2.85
N GLY A 292 -2.72 -12.05 -2.41
CA GLY A 292 -2.36 -10.71 -2.89
C GLY A 292 -0.99 -10.67 -3.58
N THR A 293 -0.56 -9.49 -4.03
CA THR A 293 0.78 -9.27 -4.62
C THR A 293 1.72 -8.58 -3.66
N LEU A 294 1.29 -7.42 -3.16
CA LEU A 294 2.14 -6.53 -2.36
C LEU A 294 1.60 -6.28 -0.96
N CYS A 295 0.29 -6.47 -0.74
CA CYS A 295 -0.31 -6.27 0.58
C CYS A 295 -1.64 -6.99 0.77
N ALA A 296 -2.12 -7.02 2.02
CA ALA A 296 -3.40 -7.61 2.40
C ALA A 296 -4.61 -7.01 1.68
N LEU A 297 -4.58 -5.76 1.19
CA LEU A 297 -5.73 -5.21 0.43
C LEU A 297 -5.93 -5.97 -0.88
N SER A 298 -4.83 -6.28 -1.59
CA SER A 298 -4.91 -7.10 -2.80
C SER A 298 -5.38 -8.53 -2.50
N ALA A 299 -5.00 -9.08 -1.34
CA ALA A 299 -5.48 -10.37 -0.88
C ALA A 299 -6.97 -10.35 -0.52
N CYS A 300 -7.46 -9.30 0.15
CA CYS A 300 -8.88 -9.12 0.47
C CYS A 300 -9.72 -8.98 -0.80
N ALA A 301 -9.28 -8.16 -1.76
CA ALA A 301 -9.96 -8.03 -3.04
C ALA A 301 -9.99 -9.36 -3.81
N ASN A 302 -8.93 -10.17 -3.71
CA ASN A 302 -8.91 -11.51 -4.28
C ASN A 302 -9.83 -12.49 -3.55
N ALA A 303 -9.89 -12.42 -2.21
CA ALA A 303 -10.79 -13.23 -1.38
C ALA A 303 -12.24 -13.07 -1.83
N LEU A 304 -12.69 -11.83 -2.06
CA LEU A 304 -14.04 -11.54 -2.52
C LEU A 304 -14.45 -12.30 -3.80
N LEU A 305 -13.49 -12.55 -4.69
CA LEU A 305 -13.76 -13.23 -5.97
C LEU A 305 -13.71 -14.74 -5.89
N ARG A 306 -13.13 -15.29 -4.83
CA ARG A 306 -12.90 -16.72 -4.67
C ARG A 306 -13.83 -17.36 -3.63
N LEU A 307 -14.38 -16.54 -2.74
CA LEU A 307 -15.19 -16.96 -1.60
C LEU A 307 -16.66 -16.55 -1.81
N ASP A 308 -17.58 -17.08 -1.01
CA ASP A 308 -18.99 -16.67 -1.10
C ASP A 308 -19.12 -15.19 -0.71
N ALA A 309 -19.30 -14.33 -1.71
CA ALA A 309 -19.44 -12.90 -1.53
C ALA A 309 -20.63 -12.53 -0.62
N LYS A 310 -21.64 -13.39 -0.46
CA LYS A 310 -22.74 -13.15 0.49
C LYS A 310 -22.29 -13.27 1.94
N GLU A 311 -21.35 -14.15 2.24
CA GLU A 311 -20.78 -14.29 3.58
C GLU A 311 -19.87 -13.11 3.91
N LEU A 312 -19.20 -12.56 2.90
CA LEU A 312 -18.25 -11.45 3.06
C LEU A 312 -18.86 -10.06 2.97
N LEU A 313 -19.86 -9.81 2.11
CA LEU A 313 -20.36 -8.46 1.82
C LEU A 313 -21.73 -8.16 2.44
N ARG A 314 -22.48 -9.15 2.91
CA ARG A 314 -23.81 -8.90 3.47
C ARG A 314 -23.68 -8.02 4.71
N PRO A 315 -24.27 -6.81 4.73
CA PRO A 315 -24.20 -5.94 5.89
C PRO A 315 -24.85 -6.59 7.11
N ASP A 316 -24.48 -6.13 8.31
CA ASP A 316 -25.16 -6.57 9.53
C ASP A 316 -26.63 -6.07 9.48
N PRO A 317 -27.64 -6.94 9.56
CA PRO A 317 -29.05 -6.55 9.56
C PRO A 317 -29.41 -5.53 10.66
N SER A 318 -28.64 -5.49 11.75
CA SER A 318 -28.85 -4.56 12.87
C SER A 318 -28.33 -3.13 12.60
N ARG A 319 -27.49 -2.94 11.57
CA ARG A 319 -26.91 -1.64 11.20
C ARG A 319 -27.63 -1.04 9.99
N ARG A 320 -28.79 -0.39 10.21
CA ARG A 320 -29.62 0.21 9.14
C ARG A 320 -28.86 1.13 8.19
N GLU A 321 -27.90 1.91 8.70
CA GLU A 321 -27.04 2.79 7.89
C GLU A 321 -26.21 2.02 6.84
N ALA A 322 -25.84 0.77 7.14
CA ALA A 322 -25.05 -0.08 6.24
C ALA A 322 -25.89 -0.69 5.10
N TRP A 323 -27.21 -0.57 5.14
CA TRP A 323 -28.14 -0.99 4.08
C TRP A 323 -28.57 0.15 3.16
N GLY A 324 -28.16 1.40 3.44
CA GLY A 324 -28.64 2.58 2.73
C GLY A 324 -30.03 3.04 3.18
N ASP A 325 -30.53 2.51 4.30
CA ASP A 325 -31.82 2.85 4.91
C ASP A 325 -31.68 3.90 6.03
N GLY A 326 -30.60 4.70 5.99
CA GLY A 326 -30.38 5.83 6.89
C GLY A 326 -30.72 7.14 6.19
N ASP A 327 -31.64 7.91 6.79
CA ASP A 327 -32.08 9.24 6.34
C ASP A 327 -30.91 10.24 6.16
#